data_AF-A0A951F3A1-F1
#
_entry.id   AF-A0A951F3A1-F1
#
_cell.length_a   1.000
_cell.length_b   1.000
_cell.length_c   1.000
_cell.angle_alpha   90.00
_cell.angle_beta   90.00
_cell.angle_gamma   90.00
#
_symmetry.space_group_name_H-M   'P 1'
#
loop_
_entity.id
_entity.type
_entity.pdbx_description
1 polymer ?
#
loop_
_entity_poly.entity_id
_entity_poly.type
_entity_poly.pdbx_seq_one_letter_code
_entity_poly.pdbx_strand_id
1 'polypeptide(L)'
;MSPEIHVFHLMSMDAQLVETFSDGDVKAEVYSLAMPGEFQVVYRGARGKVLEETMLTGISSYKQREPEIRTRLGELAHGEAGEGTSDAKAAGEY
;
A
#
# COMPACT_ATOMS: atom_id res chain seq x y z
N MET A 1 -25.46 14.43 -29.01
CA MET A 1 -24.54 15.14 -28.09
C MET A 1 -24.60 14.40 -26.77
N SER A 2 -23.66 13.48 -26.55
CA SER A 2 -23.55 12.72 -25.30
C SER A 2 -22.42 13.36 -24.49
N PRO A 3 -22.62 13.73 -23.22
CA PRO A 3 -21.52 14.18 -22.38
C PRO A 3 -20.67 12.97 -21.98
N GLU A 4 -19.40 12.99 -22.38
CA GLU A 4 -18.40 12.04 -21.93
C GLU A 4 -18.18 12.22 -20.43
N ILE A 5 -18.46 11.14 -19.69
CA ILE A 5 -18.23 11.05 -18.25
C ILE A 5 -16.72 11.03 -18.06
N HIS A 6 -16.15 12.12 -17.56
CA HIS A 6 -14.80 12.10 -16.98
C HIS A 6 -14.84 11.29 -15.69
N VAL A 7 -14.76 9.96 -15.85
CA VAL A 7 -14.33 9.09 -14.77
C VAL A 7 -12.87 9.42 -14.54
N PHE A 8 -12.57 10.06 -13.41
CA PHE A 8 -11.21 10.17 -12.88
C PHE A 8 -10.70 8.75 -12.56
N HIS A 9 -10.27 8.04 -13.60
CA HIS A 9 -9.55 6.78 -13.49
C HIS A 9 -8.06 7.13 -13.40
N LEU A 10 -7.67 7.73 -12.27
CA LEU A 10 -6.27 7.86 -11.89
C LEU A 10 -5.75 6.50 -11.38
N MET A 11 -6.00 5.43 -12.14
CA MET A 11 -5.19 4.23 -12.03
C MET A 11 -3.98 4.50 -12.89
N SER A 12 -2.85 4.83 -12.27
CA SER A 12 -1.55 4.88 -12.95
C SER A 12 -1.41 3.64 -13.82
N MET A 13 -1.54 3.79 -15.14
CA MET A 13 -1.46 2.70 -16.11
C MET A 13 -0.05 2.07 -16.18
N ASP A 14 0.89 2.57 -15.37
CA ASP A 14 2.29 2.16 -15.29
C ASP A 14 2.68 1.43 -13.98
N ALA A 15 1.73 1.12 -13.10
CA ALA A 15 2.02 0.35 -11.88
C ALA A 15 1.99 -1.17 -12.17
N GLN A 16 3.15 -1.81 -12.20
CA GLN A 16 3.27 -3.25 -12.42
C GLN A 16 3.37 -4.00 -11.09
N LEU A 17 2.45 -4.91 -10.80
CA LEU A 17 2.58 -5.82 -9.65
C LEU A 17 3.85 -6.67 -9.81
N VAL A 18 4.79 -6.51 -8.88
CA VAL A 18 6.07 -7.23 -8.88
C VAL A 18 6.14 -8.31 -7.81
N GLU A 19 5.42 -8.15 -6.71
CA GLU A 19 5.44 -9.11 -5.60
C GLU A 19 4.12 -9.08 -4.83
N THR A 20 3.78 -10.21 -4.21
CA THR A 20 2.66 -10.27 -3.27
C THR A 20 3.04 -11.09 -2.05
N PHE A 21 2.90 -10.50 -0.87
CA PHE A 21 3.05 -11.16 0.42
C PHE A 21 1.66 -11.40 1.02
N SER A 22 1.47 -12.51 1.72
CA SER A 22 0.20 -12.83 2.37
C SER A 22 0.45 -13.32 3.79
N ASP A 23 -0.36 -12.85 4.73
CA ASP A 23 -0.38 -13.27 6.12
C ASP A 23 -1.84 -13.37 6.61
N GLY A 24 -2.34 -14.61 6.73
CA GLY A 24 -3.75 -14.87 7.03
C GLY A 24 -4.70 -14.33 5.95
N ASP A 25 -5.65 -13.48 6.36
CA ASP A 25 -6.62 -12.80 5.49
C ASP A 25 -6.09 -11.48 4.90
N VAL A 26 -4.87 -11.08 5.28
CA VAL A 26 -4.23 -9.84 4.83
C VAL A 26 -3.14 -10.15 3.80
N LYS A 27 -2.99 -9.28 2.81
CA LYS A 27 -1.93 -9.35 1.81
C LYS A 27 -1.31 -7.99 1.54
N ALA A 28 -0.02 -7.96 1.25
CA ALA A 28 0.68 -6.78 0.78
C ALA A 28 1.05 -6.98 -0.70
N GLU A 29 0.54 -6.12 -1.57
CA GLU A 29 0.82 -6.12 -3.01
C GLU A 29 1.85 -5.04 -3.30
N VAL A 30 3.01 -5.42 -3.84
CA VAL A 30 4.07 -4.48 -4.22
C VAL A 30 4.00 -4.22 -5.71
N TYR A 31 3.83 -2.96 -6.07
CA TYR A 31 3.81 -2.46 -7.42
C TYR A 31 5.10 -1.69 -7.70
N SER A 32 5.76 -1.99 -8.81
CA SER A 32 6.78 -1.11 -9.38
C SER A 32 6.09 -0.01 -10.16
N LEU A 33 6.48 1.24 -9.95
CA LEU A 33 5.97 2.38 -10.71
C LEU A 33 6.85 2.64 -11.94
N ALA A 34 6.42 3.60 -12.76
CA ALA A 34 7.11 4.01 -13.99
C ALA A 34 8.56 4.47 -13.74
N MET A 35 8.82 5.09 -12.57
CA MET A 35 10.15 5.59 -12.25
C MET A 35 10.99 4.52 -11.55
N PRO A 36 12.24 4.30 -12.01
CA PRO A 36 13.16 3.38 -11.36
C PRO A 36 13.36 3.78 -9.89
N GLY A 37 13.17 2.81 -9.00
CA GLY A 37 13.33 3.02 -7.56
C GLY A 37 12.13 3.62 -6.84
N GLU A 38 10.99 3.69 -7.52
CA GLU A 38 9.69 3.95 -6.91
C GLU A 38 8.83 2.68 -6.91
N PHE A 39 8.41 2.29 -5.71
CA PHE A 39 7.51 1.17 -5.51
C PHE A 39 6.33 1.61 -4.65
N GLN A 40 5.15 1.09 -4.92
CA GLN A 40 3.96 1.28 -4.11
C GLN A 40 3.60 -0.04 -3.46
N VAL A 41 3.40 -0.05 -2.15
CA VAL A 41 2.94 -1.23 -1.40
C VAL A 41 1.51 -0.97 -0.96
N VAL A 42 0.60 -1.84 -1.35
CA VAL A 42 -0.82 -1.77 -1.01
C VAL A 42 -1.14 -2.94 -0.10
N TYR A 43 -1.47 -2.64 1.15
CA TYR A 43 -1.92 -3.64 2.12
C TYR A 43 -3.44 -3.79 2.00
N ARG A 44 -3.90 -5.00 1.74
CA ARG A 44 -5.31 -5.34 1.63
C ARG A 44 -5.69 -6.37 2.68
N GLY A 45 -6.77 -6.10 3.39
CA GLY A 45 -7.36 -7.00 4.36
C GLY A 45 -8.37 -7.96 3.74
N ALA A 46 -9.14 -8.59 4.62
CA ALA A 46 -10.20 -9.50 4.22
C ALA A 46 -11.15 -8.82 3.21
N ARG A 47 -11.58 -9.59 2.19
CA ARG A 47 -12.47 -9.12 1.10
C ARG A 47 -11.85 -8.04 0.19
N GLY A 48 -10.53 -7.86 0.19
CA GLY A 48 -9.83 -6.96 -0.72
C GLY A 48 -9.92 -5.48 -0.35
N LYS A 49 -10.36 -5.18 0.87
CA LYS A 49 -10.37 -3.81 1.43
C LYS A 49 -8.94 -3.31 1.55
N VAL A 50 -8.63 -2.15 0.98
CA VAL A 50 -7.34 -1.49 1.22
C VAL A 50 -7.29 -1.02 2.67
N LEU A 51 -6.30 -1.49 3.41
CA LEU A 51 -6.04 -1.09 4.78
C LEU A 51 -5.10 0.11 4.81
N GLU A 52 -4.04 0.02 4.02
CA GLU A 52 -2.97 1.01 4.00
C GLU A 52 -2.24 0.98 2.65
N GLU A 53 -1.69 2.12 2.26
CA GLU A 53 -0.83 2.27 1.10
C GLU A 53 0.45 2.99 1.51
N THR A 54 1.59 2.48 1.05
CA THR A 54 2.90 3.05 1.36
C THR A 54 3.68 3.23 0.08
N MET A 55 4.22 4.44 -0.12
CA MET A 55 5.12 4.73 -1.23
C MET A 55 6.56 4.55 -0.76
N LEU A 56 7.33 3.76 -1.49
CA LEU A 56 8.74 3.51 -1.27
C LEU A 56 9.53 4.19 -2.40
N THR A 57 10.20 5.28 -2.06
CA THR A 57 11.02 6.05 -3.00
C THR A 57 12.49 6.02 -2.59
N GLY A 58 13.39 6.20 -3.56
CA GLY A 58 14.83 6.32 -3.28
C GLY A 58 15.50 5.00 -2.89
N ILE A 59 14.87 3.87 -3.21
CA ILE A 59 15.41 2.52 -3.00
C ILE A 59 15.69 1.85 -4.34
N SER A 60 16.70 1.00 -4.42
CA SER A 60 17.01 0.31 -5.68
C SER A 60 16.10 -0.89 -5.95
N SER A 61 15.49 -1.43 -4.90
CA SER A 61 14.58 -2.58 -4.97
C SER A 61 13.71 -2.63 -3.72
N TYR A 62 12.44 -3.02 -3.87
CA TYR A 62 11.55 -3.29 -2.75
C TYR A 62 12.13 -4.28 -1.73
N LYS A 63 13.04 -5.18 -2.15
CA LYS A 63 13.72 -6.14 -1.27
C LYS A 63 14.51 -5.49 -0.14
N GLN A 64 14.98 -4.26 -0.33
CA GLN A 64 15.65 -3.50 0.73
C GLN A 64 14.69 -3.16 1.88
N ARG A 65 13.40 -3.01 1.58
CA ARG A 65 12.31 -2.70 2.52
C ARG A 65 11.42 -3.91 2.82
N GLU A 66 11.69 -5.07 2.23
CA GLU A 66 10.93 -6.30 2.47
C GLU A 66 10.75 -6.65 3.96
N PRO A 67 11.78 -6.58 4.83
CA PRO A 67 11.56 -6.82 6.26
C PRO A 67 10.56 -5.83 6.87
N GLU A 68 10.59 -4.56 6.48
CA GLU A 68 9.64 -3.54 6.94
C GLU A 68 8.23 -3.82 6.42
N ILE A 69 8.09 -4.22 5.15
CA ILE A 69 6.81 -4.60 4.54
C ILE A 69 6.21 -5.81 5.27
N ARG A 70 7.00 -6.84 5.55
CA ARG A 70 6.55 -8.04 6.26
C ARG A 70 6.16 -7.73 7.70
N THR A 71 6.96 -6.93 8.41
CA THR A 71 6.63 -6.46 9.76
C THR A 71 5.30 -5.72 9.75
N ARG A 72 5.12 -4.78 8.81
CA ARG A 72 3.88 -4.01 8.69
C ARG A 72 2.67 -4.87 8.32
N LEU A 73 2.86 -5.84 7.42
CA LEU A 73 1.84 -6.82 7.08
C LEU A 73 1.40 -7.63 8.30
N GLY A 74 2.35 -8.09 9.13
CA GLY A 74 2.07 -8.78 10.37
C GLY A 74 1.36 -7.88 11.39
N GLU A 75 1.78 -6.63 11.55
CA GLU A 75 1.08 -5.64 12.38
C GLU A 75 -0.36 -5.42 11.92
N LEU A 76 -0.61 -5.36 10.61
CA LEU A 76 -1.95 -5.20 10.05
C LEU A 76 -2.78 -6.48 10.15
N ALA A 77 -2.18 -7.66 10.02
CA ALA A 77 -2.87 -8.93 10.22
C ALA A 77 -3.27 -9.13 11.69
N HIS A 78 -2.38 -8.78 12.63
CA HIS A 78 -2.68 -8.78 14.05
C HIS A 78 -3.58 -7.61 14.49
N GLY A 79 -3.47 -6.46 13.84
CA GLY A 79 -4.25 -5.24 14.11
C GLY A 79 -5.64 -5.26 13.49
N GLU A 80 -5.86 -5.95 12.36
CA GLU A 80 -7.23 -6.26 11.90
C GLU A 80 -7.95 -7.17 12.90
N ALA A 81 -7.22 -8.01 13.63
CA ALA A 81 -7.78 -8.77 14.75
C ALA A 81 -7.99 -7.93 16.03
N GLY A 82 -7.49 -6.70 16.07
CA GLY A 82 -7.56 -5.81 17.23
C GLY A 82 -7.48 -4.33 16.84
N GLU A 83 -8.62 -3.76 16.46
CA GLU A 83 -9.00 -2.35 16.67
C GLU A 83 -8.02 -1.26 16.21
N GLY A 84 -8.46 -0.46 15.22
CA GLY A 84 -7.73 0.70 14.71
C GLY A 84 -7.20 1.63 15.81
N THR A 85 -5.89 1.73 15.92
CA THR A 85 -5.20 2.79 16.66
C THR A 85 -4.34 3.52 15.63
N SER A 86 -4.84 4.61 15.04
CA SER A 86 -4.68 5.97 15.58
C SER A 86 -3.20 6.33 15.79
N ASP A 87 -2.48 6.59 14.70
CA ASP A 87 -1.35 7.55 14.72
C ASP A 87 -1.53 8.55 13.58
N ALA A 88 -2.69 9.21 13.55
CA ALA A 88 -2.71 10.60 13.17
C ALA A 88 -2.11 11.35 14.35
N LYS A 89 -0.76 11.39 14.42
CA LYS A 89 -0.05 12.30 15.32
C LYS A 89 -0.53 13.71 15.00
N ALA A 90 -1.41 14.17 15.87
CA ALA A 90 -1.82 15.55 15.99
C ALA A 90 -0.58 16.44 15.91
N ALA A 91 -0.64 17.39 14.98
CA ALA A 91 0.21 18.56 14.94
C ALA A 91 0.16 19.24 16.33
N GLY A 92 1.22 19.02 17.11
CA GLY A 92 1.49 19.83 18.30
C GLY A 92 2.33 21.02 17.86
N GLU A 93 1.66 22.10 17.53
CA GLU A 93 2.25 23.44 17.46
C GLU A 93 2.75 23.82 18.86
N TYR A 94 4.01 24.26 18.97
CA TYR A 94 4.53 25.05 20.08
C TYR A 94 5.48 26.12 19.57
#